data_AF-A0A969X7Y9-F1
#
_entry.id   AF-A0A969X7Y9-F1
#
_cell.length_a   1.000
_cell.length_b   1.000
_cell.length_c   1.000
_cell.angle_alpha   90.00
_cell.angle_beta   90.00
_cell.angle_gamma   90.00
#
_symmetry.space_group_name_H-M   'P 1'
#
loop_
_entity.id
_entity.type
_entity.pdbx_description
1 polymer ?
#
loop_
_entity_poly.entity_id
_entity_poly.type
_entity_poly.pdbx_seq_one_letter_code
_entity_poly.pdbx_strand_id
1 'polypeptide(L)'
;MTELQTIVVKVDPVNPDDSALLPAAELLRAGQLVAFPTETVYGLGADAFNPEAVGAIFAAKGRPADNPLIVHVASTDELTDVVRELSPLARLLIEKFMPGPLTLVLPRSARVPDIVTAGLDTVAVRIPEHPVARRLIELAGVPLAAPSANRSGRPSPTLAKHVLEDMKGRIPLIVDGGPSDFGVESTVLDVTGRVPVILRPGAVTIEELQEVAGEILTVESTAAAQLLTLESTAAAQPDPGTYAPVKDEKETELKQYTNMLESTPRSPGMKYRHYAPRTPLCIAEGNTAAARSNRLLQQVLAAIAEGKTPAIFASRETTDLLQTNLPAGWHLQVGSENENTPAEES
;
A
#
# COMPACT_ATOMS: atom_id res chain seq x y z
N MET A 1 -24.44 -24.46 12.24
CA MET A 1 -23.36 -24.01 11.36
C MET A 1 -22.06 -24.31 12.07
N THR A 2 -21.20 -25.14 11.49
CA THR A 2 -19.86 -25.41 12.03
C THR A 2 -19.06 -24.12 11.99
N GLU A 3 -18.45 -23.75 13.12
CA GLU A 3 -17.63 -22.55 13.22
C GLU A 3 -16.39 -22.71 12.33
N LEU A 4 -16.10 -21.73 11.46
CA LEU A 4 -14.95 -21.79 10.57
C LEU A 4 -13.66 -21.75 11.40
N GLN A 5 -12.87 -22.81 11.37
CA GLN A 5 -11.58 -22.85 12.05
C GLN A 5 -10.48 -22.32 11.12
N THR A 6 -9.73 -21.32 11.60
CA THR A 6 -8.54 -20.81 10.90
C THR A 6 -7.31 -21.63 11.28
N ILE A 7 -6.61 -22.16 10.28
CA ILE A 7 -5.36 -22.91 10.43
C ILE A 7 -4.18 -22.00 10.08
N VAL A 8 -3.09 -22.08 10.84
CA VAL A 8 -1.82 -21.42 10.51
C VAL A 8 -0.81 -22.47 10.08
N VAL A 9 -0.28 -22.35 8.87
CA VAL A 9 0.74 -23.25 8.33
C VAL A 9 2.05 -22.50 8.23
N LYS A 10 3.06 -22.95 8.97
CA LYS A 10 4.39 -22.36 8.94
C LYS A 10 5.19 -22.88 7.76
N VAL A 11 5.84 -21.99 7.03
CA VAL A 11 6.63 -22.28 5.84
C VAL A 11 7.97 -21.54 5.93
N ASP A 12 9.02 -22.11 5.36
CA ASP A 12 10.29 -21.42 5.21
C ASP A 12 10.14 -20.23 4.23
N PRO A 13 10.48 -18.99 4.63
CA PRO A 13 10.32 -17.81 3.77
C PRO A 13 11.16 -17.84 2.49
N VAL A 14 12.31 -18.52 2.53
CA VAL A 14 13.33 -18.51 1.48
C VAL A 14 13.18 -19.73 0.57
N ASN A 15 12.96 -20.91 1.16
CA ASN A 15 12.82 -22.17 0.43
C ASN A 15 11.53 -22.89 0.84
N PRO A 16 10.35 -22.40 0.41
CA PRO A 16 9.07 -22.97 0.80
C PRO A 16 8.89 -24.39 0.29
N ASP A 17 8.44 -25.30 1.16
CA ASP A 17 8.04 -26.64 0.77
C ASP A 17 6.66 -26.62 0.11
N ASP A 18 6.58 -27.16 -1.11
CA ASP A 18 5.34 -27.35 -1.86
C ASP A 18 4.28 -28.09 -1.04
N SER A 19 4.68 -29.11 -0.27
CA SER A 19 3.74 -29.92 0.51
C SER A 19 2.97 -29.09 1.54
N ALA A 20 3.61 -28.04 2.07
CA ALA A 20 3.01 -27.11 3.02
C ALA A 20 2.11 -26.06 2.34
N LEU A 21 2.37 -25.73 1.07
CA LEU A 21 1.61 -24.76 0.29
C LEU A 21 0.45 -25.36 -0.51
N LEU A 22 0.50 -26.66 -0.84
CA LEU A 22 -0.55 -27.34 -1.61
C LEU A 22 -1.96 -27.18 -0.99
N PRO A 23 -2.18 -27.34 0.33
CA PRO A 23 -3.49 -27.10 0.92
C PRO A 23 -4.00 -25.67 0.72
N ALA A 24 -3.10 -24.69 0.78
CA ALA A 24 -3.43 -23.28 0.53
C ALA A 24 -3.80 -23.04 -0.94
N ALA A 25 -3.04 -23.61 -1.88
CA ALA A 25 -3.31 -23.56 -3.30
C ALA A 25 -4.65 -24.21 -3.68
N GLU A 26 -5.00 -25.34 -3.05
CA GLU A 26 -6.29 -26.02 -3.23
C GLU A 26 -7.47 -25.17 -2.73
N LEU A 27 -7.32 -24.53 -1.57
CA LEU A 27 -8.33 -23.61 -1.05
C LEU A 27 -8.57 -22.44 -2.02
N LEU A 28 -7.51 -21.85 -2.57
CA LEU A 28 -7.61 -20.77 -3.55
C LEU A 28 -8.36 -21.21 -4.81
N ARG A 29 -8.04 -22.38 -5.37
CA ARG A 29 -8.77 -22.97 -6.51
C ARG A 29 -10.23 -23.27 -6.19
N ALA A 30 -10.53 -23.64 -4.94
CA ALA A 30 -11.89 -23.86 -4.47
C ALA A 30 -12.66 -22.56 -4.16
N GLY A 31 -12.09 -21.39 -4.50
CA GLY A 31 -12.72 -20.09 -4.27
C GLY A 31 -12.71 -19.65 -2.80
N GLN A 32 -11.87 -20.26 -1.96
CA GLN A 32 -11.69 -19.89 -0.56
C GLN A 32 -10.56 -18.86 -0.41
N LEU A 33 -10.53 -18.20 0.75
CA LEU A 33 -9.54 -17.18 1.06
C LEU A 33 -8.31 -17.77 1.73
N VAL A 34 -7.14 -17.26 1.37
CA VAL A 34 -5.88 -17.59 2.04
C VAL A 34 -5.11 -16.31 2.33
N ALA A 35 -4.63 -16.15 3.55
CA ALA A 35 -3.66 -15.10 3.85
C ALA A 35 -2.23 -15.61 3.64
N PHE A 36 -1.36 -14.80 3.04
CA PHE A 36 0.00 -15.19 2.70
C PHE A 36 0.99 -14.02 2.85
N PRO A 37 2.28 -14.29 3.13
CA PRO A 37 3.29 -13.25 3.29
C PRO A 37 3.71 -12.66 1.94
N THR A 38 4.09 -11.39 1.92
CA THR A 38 4.89 -10.77 0.86
C THR A 38 6.03 -9.98 1.49
N GLU A 39 6.97 -9.48 0.69
CA GLU A 39 8.05 -8.59 1.12
C GLU A 39 7.52 -7.26 1.68
N THR A 40 6.29 -6.87 1.29
CA THR A 40 5.65 -5.62 1.75
C THR A 40 4.84 -5.81 3.03
N VAL A 41 3.68 -6.46 2.90
CA VAL A 41 2.74 -6.79 3.97
C VAL A 41 2.04 -8.11 3.61
N TYR A 42 1.40 -8.76 4.58
CA TYR A 42 0.59 -9.94 4.31
C TYR A 42 -0.63 -9.61 3.46
N GLY A 43 -0.87 -10.41 2.42
CA GLY A 43 -2.01 -10.31 1.52
C GLY A 43 -3.13 -11.28 1.89
N LEU A 44 -4.38 -10.91 1.65
CA LEU A 44 -5.55 -11.78 1.73
C LEU A 44 -5.99 -12.14 0.31
N GLY A 45 -5.55 -13.30 -0.17
CA GLY A 45 -5.74 -13.74 -1.54
C GLY A 45 -7.05 -14.49 -1.78
N ALA A 46 -7.58 -14.28 -2.98
CA ALA A 46 -8.58 -15.12 -3.65
C ALA A 46 -8.24 -15.22 -5.14
N ASP A 47 -8.77 -16.23 -5.82
CA ASP A 47 -8.70 -16.31 -7.28
C ASP A 47 -9.30 -15.04 -7.92
N ALA A 48 -8.46 -14.30 -8.66
CA ALA A 48 -8.83 -13.04 -9.29
C ALA A 48 -9.90 -13.20 -10.39
N PHE A 49 -10.04 -14.40 -10.96
CA PHE A 49 -11.05 -14.69 -11.99
C PHE A 49 -12.36 -15.23 -11.42
N ASN A 50 -12.45 -15.43 -10.12
CA ASN A 50 -13.66 -15.89 -9.44
C ASN A 50 -14.34 -14.73 -8.69
N PRO A 51 -15.45 -14.15 -9.22
CA PRO A 51 -16.11 -13.02 -8.59
C PRO A 51 -16.65 -13.31 -7.18
N GLU A 52 -17.08 -14.54 -6.91
CA GLU A 52 -17.58 -14.93 -5.58
C GLU A 52 -16.44 -14.96 -4.55
N ALA A 53 -15.28 -15.51 -4.93
CA ALA A 53 -14.09 -15.55 -4.09
C ALA A 53 -13.56 -14.13 -3.81
N VAL A 54 -13.55 -13.26 -4.83
CA VAL A 54 -13.22 -11.84 -4.66
C VAL A 54 -14.24 -11.13 -3.76
N GLY A 55 -15.52 -11.43 -3.90
CA GLY A 55 -16.58 -10.94 -3.00
C GLY A 55 -16.34 -11.32 -1.54
N ALA A 56 -15.82 -12.52 -1.29
CA ALA A 56 -15.49 -12.99 0.06
C ALA A 56 -14.37 -12.14 0.70
N ILE A 57 -13.41 -11.61 -0.07
CA ILE A 57 -12.38 -10.68 0.45
C ILE A 57 -13.04 -9.45 1.09
N PHE A 58 -13.97 -8.82 0.36
CA PHE A 58 -14.68 -7.63 0.83
C PHE A 58 -15.49 -7.93 2.09
N ALA A 59 -16.20 -9.07 2.12
CA ALA A 59 -16.97 -9.53 3.28
C ALA A 59 -16.08 -9.80 4.51
N ALA A 60 -14.97 -10.53 4.34
CA ALA A 60 -14.04 -10.85 5.43
C ALA A 60 -13.44 -9.59 6.05
N LYS A 61 -13.02 -8.62 5.21
CA LYS A 61 -12.42 -7.35 5.65
C LYS A 61 -13.43 -6.33 6.18
N GLY A 62 -14.71 -6.44 5.80
CA GLY A 62 -15.69 -5.37 5.97
C GLY A 62 -15.33 -4.13 5.14
N ARG A 63 -14.88 -4.35 3.89
CA ARG A 63 -14.42 -3.29 2.97
C ARG A 63 -15.51 -2.97 1.94
N PRO A 64 -15.73 -1.71 1.58
CA PRO A 64 -16.56 -1.33 0.42
C PRO A 64 -16.06 -1.96 -0.89
N ALA A 65 -16.98 -2.41 -1.73
CA ALA A 65 -16.68 -3.06 -3.02
C ALA A 65 -16.26 -2.06 -4.14
N ASP A 66 -16.37 -0.76 -3.89
CA ASP A 66 -15.99 0.32 -4.82
C ASP A 66 -14.49 0.65 -4.78
N ASN A 67 -13.68 -0.20 -4.14
CA ASN A 67 -12.26 0.00 -3.95
C ASN A 67 -11.48 -1.16 -4.60
N PRO A 68 -10.75 -0.92 -5.70
CA PRO A 68 -10.14 -1.99 -6.49
C PRO A 68 -9.11 -2.79 -5.69
N LEU A 69 -8.76 -3.96 -6.21
CA LEU A 69 -7.76 -4.88 -5.67
C LEU A 69 -6.51 -4.89 -6.55
N ILE A 70 -5.37 -5.21 -5.93
CA ILE A 70 -4.14 -5.52 -6.67
C ILE A 70 -4.16 -7.01 -7.00
N VAL A 71 -3.93 -7.33 -8.27
CA VAL A 71 -3.78 -8.71 -8.73
C VAL A 71 -2.30 -9.07 -8.72
N HIS A 72 -2.00 -10.21 -8.10
CA HIS A 72 -0.67 -10.77 -8.01
C HIS A 72 -0.55 -11.94 -9.00
N VAL A 73 0.51 -11.95 -9.78
CA VAL A 73 0.89 -13.06 -10.67
C VAL A 73 2.29 -13.55 -10.28
N ALA A 74 2.67 -14.76 -10.66
CA ALA A 74 3.97 -15.31 -10.28
C ALA A 74 5.10 -14.91 -11.25
N SER A 75 4.75 -14.61 -12.50
CA SER A 75 5.70 -14.37 -13.58
C SER A 75 5.23 -13.29 -14.56
N THR A 76 6.16 -12.80 -15.40
CA THR A 76 5.83 -11.83 -16.47
C THR A 76 4.94 -12.44 -17.55
N ASP A 77 5.03 -13.74 -17.78
CA ASP A 77 4.26 -14.43 -18.82
C ASP A 77 2.76 -14.44 -18.48
N GLU A 78 2.45 -14.62 -17.18
CA GLU A 78 1.09 -14.57 -16.63
C GLU A 78 0.45 -13.17 -16.67
N LEU A 79 1.22 -12.09 -16.89
CA LEU A 79 0.65 -10.74 -16.99
C LEU A 79 -0.39 -10.65 -18.11
N THR A 80 -0.21 -11.41 -19.19
CA THR A 80 -1.13 -11.41 -20.35
C THR A 80 -2.52 -11.95 -20.01
N ASP A 81 -2.67 -12.70 -18.92
CA ASP A 81 -3.96 -13.16 -18.45
C ASP A 81 -4.81 -12.01 -17.87
N VAL A 82 -4.15 -11.02 -17.28
CA VAL A 82 -4.80 -9.94 -16.50
C VAL A 82 -4.69 -8.57 -17.15
N VAL A 83 -3.70 -8.34 -18.01
CA VAL A 83 -3.44 -7.07 -18.71
C VAL A 83 -3.67 -7.25 -20.22
N ARG A 84 -4.36 -6.28 -20.84
CA ARG A 84 -4.62 -6.29 -22.30
C ARG A 84 -3.39 -5.95 -23.12
N GLU A 85 -2.61 -4.96 -22.68
CA GLU A 85 -1.44 -4.46 -23.40
C GLU A 85 -0.40 -3.83 -22.45
N LEU A 86 0.88 -3.94 -22.82
CA LEU A 86 2.00 -3.34 -22.09
C LEU A 86 2.68 -2.29 -22.96
N SER A 87 2.65 -1.05 -22.51
CA SER A 87 3.42 0.05 -23.13
C SER A 87 4.92 -0.20 -23.01
N PRO A 88 5.76 0.43 -23.86
CA PRO A 88 7.22 0.33 -23.73
C PRO A 88 7.73 0.71 -22.33
N LEU A 89 7.15 1.76 -21.73
CA LEU A 89 7.48 2.18 -20.38
C LEU A 89 7.09 1.13 -19.33
N ALA A 90 5.89 0.55 -19.43
CA ALA A 90 5.46 -0.51 -18.52
C ALA A 90 6.42 -1.70 -18.56
N ARG A 91 6.91 -2.09 -19.75
CA ARG A 91 7.90 -3.18 -19.89
C ARG A 91 9.22 -2.86 -19.19
N LEU A 92 9.74 -1.64 -19.35
CA LEU A 92 10.97 -1.21 -18.67
C LEU A 92 10.82 -1.21 -17.15
N LEU A 93 9.68 -0.75 -16.63
CA LEU A 93 9.39 -0.75 -15.20
C LEU A 93 9.22 -2.16 -14.64
N ILE A 94 8.58 -3.07 -15.38
CA ILE A 94 8.47 -4.49 -15.01
C ILE A 94 9.86 -5.11 -14.96
N GLU A 95 10.69 -4.91 -15.98
CA GLU A 95 12.05 -5.47 -16.03
C GLU A 95 12.94 -5.01 -14.87
N LYS A 96 12.83 -3.74 -14.46
CA LYS A 96 13.67 -3.19 -13.39
C LYS A 96 13.14 -3.46 -11.97
N PHE A 97 11.82 -3.51 -11.77
CA PHE A 97 11.23 -3.52 -10.43
C PHE A 97 10.34 -4.73 -10.12
N MET A 98 10.21 -5.70 -11.04
CA MET A 98 9.43 -6.92 -10.81
C MET A 98 10.26 -8.18 -11.10
N PRO A 99 10.24 -9.20 -10.22
CA PRO A 99 9.53 -9.27 -8.93
C PRO A 99 9.97 -8.19 -7.93
N GLY A 100 9.03 -7.62 -7.17
CA GLY A 100 9.34 -6.52 -6.25
C GLY A 100 8.14 -5.70 -5.78
N PRO A 101 8.41 -4.64 -4.98
CA PRO A 101 7.38 -3.86 -4.33
C PRO A 101 6.81 -2.72 -5.19
N LEU A 102 6.85 -2.85 -6.52
CA LEU A 102 6.15 -1.97 -7.45
C LEU A 102 4.81 -2.59 -7.86
N THR A 103 3.79 -1.76 -8.00
CA THR A 103 2.49 -2.11 -8.58
C THR A 103 2.20 -1.15 -9.73
N LEU A 104 1.84 -1.69 -10.89
CA LEU A 104 1.48 -0.88 -12.06
C LEU A 104 -0.03 -0.91 -12.29
N VAL A 105 -0.63 0.25 -12.51
CA VAL A 105 -1.99 0.33 -13.07
C VAL A 105 -1.90 0.29 -14.58
N LEU A 106 -2.55 -0.73 -15.17
CA LEU A 106 -2.45 -1.09 -16.59
C LEU A 106 -3.83 -1.32 -17.20
N PRO A 107 -3.99 -1.25 -18.54
CA PRO A 107 -5.25 -1.59 -19.21
C PRO A 107 -5.67 -3.04 -18.93
N ARG A 108 -6.87 -3.25 -18.38
CA ARG A 108 -7.31 -4.59 -17.97
C ARG A 108 -7.61 -5.49 -19.17
N SER A 109 -7.35 -6.79 -19.02
CA SER A 109 -7.88 -7.80 -19.93
C SER A 109 -9.38 -8.03 -19.68
N ALA A 110 -10.09 -8.59 -20.67
CA ALA A 110 -11.50 -8.93 -20.53
C ALA A 110 -11.77 -10.09 -19.54
N ARG A 111 -10.72 -10.81 -19.10
CA ARG A 111 -10.84 -11.91 -18.14
C ARG A 111 -10.98 -11.39 -16.70
N VAL A 112 -10.49 -10.18 -16.40
CA VAL A 112 -10.54 -9.59 -15.06
C VAL A 112 -11.95 -9.07 -14.76
N PRO A 113 -12.67 -9.65 -13.79
CA PRO A 113 -14.04 -9.25 -13.46
C PRO A 113 -14.12 -7.83 -12.88
N ASP A 114 -15.25 -7.14 -13.08
CA ASP A 114 -15.47 -5.77 -12.58
C ASP A 114 -15.28 -5.63 -11.06
N ILE A 115 -15.59 -6.68 -10.29
CA ILE A 115 -15.43 -6.66 -8.82
C ILE A 115 -13.96 -6.52 -8.37
N VAL A 116 -13.00 -6.90 -9.23
CA VAL A 116 -11.57 -6.71 -8.96
C VAL A 116 -11.18 -5.25 -9.19
N THR A 117 -11.72 -4.61 -10.22
CA THR A 117 -11.32 -3.26 -10.67
C THR A 117 -12.29 -2.16 -10.24
N ALA A 118 -13.32 -2.49 -9.45
CA ALA A 118 -14.44 -1.60 -9.16
C ALA A 118 -15.11 -1.05 -10.44
N GLY A 119 -15.17 -1.86 -11.50
CA GLY A 119 -15.74 -1.51 -12.80
C GLY A 119 -14.84 -0.66 -13.71
N LEU A 120 -13.60 -0.36 -13.29
CA LEU A 120 -12.64 0.39 -14.11
C LEU A 120 -12.08 -0.44 -15.25
N ASP A 121 -11.69 0.22 -16.34
CA ASP A 121 -10.98 -0.37 -17.48
C ASP A 121 -9.48 -0.63 -17.23
N THR A 122 -9.05 -0.45 -15.99
CA THR A 122 -7.68 -0.67 -15.56
C THR A 122 -7.60 -1.59 -14.36
N VAL A 123 -6.50 -2.33 -14.28
CA VAL A 123 -6.18 -3.26 -13.20
C VAL A 123 -4.82 -2.90 -12.62
N ALA A 124 -4.70 -2.97 -11.29
CA ALA A 124 -3.42 -2.84 -10.61
C ALA A 124 -2.76 -4.22 -10.50
N VAL A 125 -1.53 -4.37 -10.99
CA VAL A 125 -0.83 -5.66 -11.06
C VAL A 125 0.56 -5.58 -10.45
N ARG A 126 0.97 -6.67 -9.81
CA ARG A 126 2.29 -6.83 -9.20
C ARG A 126 2.78 -8.27 -9.31
N ILE A 127 4.09 -8.44 -9.44
CA ILE A 127 4.77 -9.72 -9.21
C ILE A 127 5.50 -9.59 -7.86
N PRO A 128 5.03 -10.24 -6.78
CA PRO A 128 5.69 -10.12 -5.48
C PRO A 128 7.06 -10.79 -5.51
N GLU A 129 8.06 -10.21 -4.84
CA GLU A 129 9.40 -10.82 -4.77
C GLU A 129 9.44 -12.06 -3.86
N HIS A 130 8.60 -12.07 -2.83
CA HIS A 130 8.61 -13.08 -1.77
C HIS A 130 8.46 -14.52 -2.30
N PRO A 131 9.40 -15.44 -2.02
CA PRO A 131 9.39 -16.82 -2.54
C PRO A 131 8.09 -17.58 -2.23
N VAL A 132 7.62 -17.52 -0.98
CA VAL A 132 6.32 -18.11 -0.58
C VAL A 132 5.15 -17.58 -1.42
N ALA A 133 5.07 -16.27 -1.67
CA ALA A 133 3.97 -15.67 -2.43
C ALA A 133 3.97 -16.17 -3.88
N ARG A 134 5.13 -16.09 -4.55
CA ARG A 134 5.26 -16.55 -5.94
C ARG A 134 4.96 -18.04 -6.05
N ARG A 135 5.52 -18.85 -5.15
CA ARG A 135 5.30 -20.30 -5.18
C ARG A 135 3.84 -20.67 -4.92
N LEU A 136 3.16 -19.96 -4.01
CA LEU A 136 1.74 -20.16 -3.78
C LEU A 136 0.90 -19.83 -5.03
N ILE A 137 1.19 -18.73 -5.73
CA ILE A 137 0.50 -18.35 -6.97
C ILE A 137 0.72 -19.40 -8.06
N GLU A 138 1.97 -19.85 -8.25
CA GLU A 138 2.32 -20.93 -9.20
C GLU A 138 1.55 -22.22 -8.89
N LEU A 139 1.56 -22.65 -7.63
CA LEU A 139 0.88 -23.87 -7.20
C LEU A 139 -0.64 -23.74 -7.30
N ALA A 140 -1.20 -22.54 -7.06
CA ALA A 140 -2.63 -22.28 -7.22
C ALA A 140 -3.04 -22.37 -8.70
N GLY A 141 -2.18 -21.90 -9.61
CA GLY A 141 -2.43 -21.89 -11.05
C GLY A 141 -3.40 -20.80 -11.50
N VAL A 142 -3.62 -19.79 -10.66
CA VAL A 142 -4.52 -18.65 -10.92
C VAL A 142 -3.91 -17.36 -10.34
N PRO A 143 -4.07 -16.20 -10.99
CA PRO A 143 -3.73 -14.90 -10.41
C PRO A 143 -4.51 -14.64 -9.12
N LEU A 144 -3.87 -14.00 -8.14
CA LEU A 144 -4.49 -13.75 -6.83
C LEU A 144 -4.84 -12.27 -6.65
N ALA A 145 -6.13 -11.96 -6.56
CA ALA A 145 -6.54 -10.63 -6.08
C ALA A 145 -6.30 -10.58 -4.57
N ALA A 146 -5.44 -9.66 -4.12
CA ALA A 146 -5.03 -9.62 -2.72
C ALA A 146 -4.79 -8.20 -2.21
N PRO A 147 -5.70 -7.62 -1.40
CA PRO A 147 -5.36 -6.50 -0.53
C PRO A 147 -4.62 -6.97 0.72
N SER A 148 -4.20 -6.05 1.59
CA SER A 148 -3.61 -6.39 2.89
C SER A 148 -4.55 -7.26 3.75
N ALA A 149 -4.01 -8.14 4.59
CA ALA A 149 -4.78 -9.17 5.32
C ALA A 149 -5.33 -8.71 6.69
N ASN A 150 -5.77 -7.46 6.80
CA ASN A 150 -6.32 -6.82 7.99
C ASN A 150 -7.80 -6.44 7.81
N ARG A 151 -8.50 -6.18 8.92
CA ARG A 151 -9.84 -5.58 8.86
C ARG A 151 -9.74 -4.15 8.34
N SER A 152 -10.76 -3.72 7.59
CA SER A 152 -10.77 -2.37 7.02
C SER A 152 -10.56 -1.29 8.10
N GLY A 153 -9.64 -0.36 7.84
CA GLY A 153 -9.28 0.72 8.76
C GLY A 153 -8.21 0.38 9.82
N ARG A 154 -7.82 -0.89 9.99
CA ARG A 154 -6.71 -1.27 10.87
C ARG A 154 -5.35 -1.14 10.17
N PRO A 155 -4.22 -1.09 10.90
CA PRO A 155 -2.90 -1.18 10.30
C PRO A 155 -2.73 -2.45 9.46
N SER A 156 -1.93 -2.38 8.40
CA SER A 156 -1.66 -3.56 7.58
C SER A 156 -0.76 -4.57 8.31
N PRO A 157 -0.97 -5.87 8.11
CA PRO A 157 -0.28 -6.89 8.88
C PRO A 157 1.08 -7.21 8.27
N THR A 158 2.14 -7.12 9.08
CA THR A 158 3.51 -7.50 8.71
C THR A 158 3.96 -8.85 9.30
N LEU A 159 3.09 -9.50 10.08
CA LEU A 159 3.34 -10.79 10.74
C LEU A 159 2.06 -11.64 10.66
N ALA A 160 2.21 -12.96 10.59
CA ALA A 160 1.07 -13.89 10.60
C ALA A 160 0.19 -13.72 11.85
N LYS A 161 0.78 -13.37 13.01
CA LYS A 161 0.02 -13.06 14.24
C LYS A 161 -0.93 -11.88 14.07
N HIS A 162 -0.52 -10.83 13.34
CA HIS A 162 -1.37 -9.67 13.05
C HIS A 162 -2.56 -10.07 12.17
N VAL A 163 -2.33 -10.97 11.20
CA VAL A 163 -3.40 -11.55 10.38
C VAL A 163 -4.36 -12.36 11.24
N LEU A 164 -3.84 -13.22 12.12
CA LEU A 164 -4.65 -14.06 12.99
C LEU A 164 -5.56 -13.23 13.90
N GLU A 165 -5.04 -12.15 14.50
CA GLU A 165 -5.83 -11.22 15.32
C GLU A 165 -7.04 -10.64 14.58
N ASP A 166 -6.88 -10.35 13.29
CA ASP A 166 -7.91 -9.69 12.48
C ASP A 166 -8.84 -10.66 11.73
N MET A 167 -8.33 -11.85 11.35
CA MET A 167 -8.98 -12.78 10.41
C MET A 167 -9.34 -14.13 10.99
N LYS A 168 -9.03 -14.41 12.26
CA LYS A 168 -9.45 -15.67 12.92
C LYS A 168 -10.96 -15.85 12.84
N GLY A 169 -11.38 -17.03 12.38
CA GLY A 169 -12.79 -17.38 12.18
C GLY A 169 -13.42 -16.80 10.92
N ARG A 170 -12.66 -16.05 10.09
CA ARG A 170 -13.12 -15.44 8.84
C ARG A 170 -12.52 -16.08 7.60
N ILE A 171 -11.33 -16.66 7.74
CA ILE A 171 -10.60 -17.32 6.67
C ILE A 171 -10.13 -18.71 7.11
N PRO A 172 -10.07 -19.70 6.21
CA PRO A 172 -9.66 -21.05 6.57
C PRO A 172 -8.17 -21.20 6.86
N LEU A 173 -7.30 -20.41 6.21
CA LEU A 173 -5.85 -20.65 6.27
C LEU A 173 -5.02 -19.36 6.22
N ILE A 174 -3.97 -19.33 7.04
CA ILE A 174 -2.89 -18.34 7.03
C ILE A 174 -1.58 -19.09 6.77
N VAL A 175 -0.85 -18.70 5.73
CA VAL A 175 0.53 -19.13 5.52
C VAL A 175 1.44 -18.20 6.32
N ASP A 176 2.18 -18.74 7.28
CA ASP A 176 3.17 -18.02 8.08
C ASP A 176 4.56 -18.24 7.51
N GLY A 177 5.05 -17.24 6.77
CA GLY A 177 6.43 -17.17 6.27
C GLY A 177 7.31 -16.21 7.07
N GLY A 178 6.94 -15.83 8.29
CA GLY A 178 7.71 -14.86 9.08
C GLY A 178 7.38 -13.39 8.75
N PRO A 179 8.22 -12.43 9.22
CA PRO A 179 7.99 -10.99 9.02
C PRO A 179 8.12 -10.56 7.56
N SER A 180 7.32 -9.57 7.15
CA SER A 180 7.56 -8.81 5.92
C SER A 180 8.78 -7.89 6.05
N ASP A 181 9.50 -7.67 4.95
CA ASP A 181 10.76 -6.93 4.93
C ASP A 181 10.58 -5.40 5.03
N PHE A 182 9.67 -4.83 4.24
CA PHE A 182 9.48 -3.38 4.18
C PHE A 182 8.52 -2.84 5.25
N GLY A 183 7.50 -3.61 5.60
CA GLY A 183 6.47 -3.21 6.56
C GLY A 183 5.49 -2.13 6.08
N VAL A 184 5.66 -1.64 4.85
CA VAL A 184 4.74 -0.75 4.13
C VAL A 184 4.33 -1.40 2.82
N GLU A 185 3.19 -0.99 2.26
CA GLU A 185 2.70 -1.52 1.00
C GLU A 185 3.57 -1.14 -0.23
N SER A 186 3.29 -1.80 -1.36
CA SER A 186 3.91 -1.47 -2.63
C SER A 186 3.63 -0.04 -3.08
N THR A 187 4.60 0.56 -3.76
CA THR A 187 4.39 1.80 -4.53
C THR A 187 3.43 1.50 -5.68
N VAL A 188 2.39 2.31 -5.85
CA VAL A 188 1.44 2.16 -6.96
C VAL A 188 1.64 3.28 -7.95
N LEU A 189 2.04 2.91 -9.17
CA LEU A 189 2.29 3.82 -10.27
C LEU A 189 1.28 3.57 -11.39
N ASP A 190 0.56 4.62 -11.77
CA ASP A 190 -0.29 4.59 -12.95
C ASP A 190 0.50 5.00 -14.19
N VAL A 191 0.56 4.09 -15.16
CA VAL A 191 1.30 4.25 -16.42
C VAL A 191 0.36 4.23 -17.63
N THR A 192 -0.94 4.46 -17.42
CA THR A 192 -1.95 4.49 -18.49
C THR A 192 -2.03 5.84 -19.20
N GLY A 193 -1.52 6.91 -18.58
CA GLY A 193 -1.41 8.24 -19.16
C GLY A 193 -0.09 8.49 -19.89
N ARG A 194 0.09 9.72 -20.41
CA ARG A 194 1.34 10.15 -21.05
C ARG A 194 2.49 10.29 -20.04
N VAL A 195 2.19 10.80 -18.85
CA VAL A 195 3.14 10.96 -17.75
C VAL A 195 2.72 10.03 -16.60
N PRO A 196 3.62 9.20 -16.05
CA PRO A 196 3.29 8.34 -14.93
C PRO A 196 2.92 9.12 -13.67
N VAL A 197 1.98 8.57 -12.90
CA VAL A 197 1.51 9.20 -11.66
C VAL A 197 1.58 8.22 -10.50
N ILE A 198 2.30 8.60 -9.44
CA ILE A 198 2.32 7.84 -8.19
C ILE A 198 0.97 8.04 -7.51
N LEU A 199 0.16 6.98 -7.48
CA LEU A 199 -1.14 6.94 -6.81
C LEU A 199 -1.02 6.62 -5.32
N ARG A 200 0.03 5.86 -4.96
CA ARG A 200 0.34 5.53 -3.57
C ARG A 200 1.85 5.42 -3.39
N PRO A 201 2.47 6.21 -2.49
CA PRO A 201 3.87 6.00 -2.12
C PRO A 201 4.04 4.67 -1.37
N GLY A 202 5.18 4.03 -1.55
CA GLY A 202 5.50 2.75 -0.94
C GLY A 202 7.02 2.52 -0.93
N ALA A 203 7.44 1.26 -0.97
CA ALA A 203 8.86 0.92 -0.85
C ALA A 203 9.76 1.38 -2.01
N VAL A 204 9.24 1.54 -3.22
CA VAL A 204 10.00 2.10 -4.36
C VAL A 204 9.85 3.62 -4.34
N THR A 205 10.97 4.35 -4.30
CA THR A 205 10.94 5.81 -4.18
C THR A 205 10.66 6.50 -5.52
N ILE A 206 10.27 7.77 -5.46
CA ILE A 206 10.07 8.57 -6.69
C ILE A 206 11.38 8.73 -7.46
N GLU A 207 12.51 8.87 -6.78
CA GLU A 207 13.84 9.01 -7.38
C GLU A 207 14.20 7.77 -8.19
N GLU A 208 14.01 6.57 -7.61
CA GLU A 208 14.27 5.31 -8.31
C GLU A 208 13.40 5.17 -9.57
N LEU A 209 12.13 5.56 -9.50
CA LEU A 209 11.23 5.52 -10.64
C LEU A 209 11.62 6.55 -11.72
N GLN A 210 12.05 7.75 -11.32
CA GLN A 210 12.47 8.81 -12.24
C GLN A 210 13.69 8.43 -13.08
N GLU A 211 14.59 7.60 -12.54
CA GLU A 211 15.73 7.05 -13.31
C GLU A 211 15.30 6.26 -14.54
N VAL A 212 14.10 5.66 -14.51
CA VAL A 212 13.57 4.80 -15.57
C VAL A 212 12.57 5.54 -16.44
N ALA A 213 11.65 6.26 -15.79
CA ALA A 213 10.48 6.84 -16.44
C ALA A 213 10.63 8.33 -16.78
N GLY A 214 11.69 9.00 -16.28
CA GLY A 214 11.85 10.44 -16.41
C GLY A 214 10.86 11.20 -15.51
N GLU A 215 10.07 12.11 -16.11
CA GLU A 215 9.09 12.93 -15.36
C GLU A 215 8.01 12.04 -14.73
N ILE A 216 7.77 12.22 -13.42
CA ILE A 216 6.74 11.52 -12.65
C ILE A 216 5.97 12.54 -11.82
N LEU A 217 4.64 12.40 -11.79
CA LEU A 217 3.75 13.22 -10.96
C LEU A 217 3.35 12.48 -9.68
N THR A 218 3.03 13.23 -8.64
CA THR A 218 2.34 12.72 -7.43
C THR A 218 0.91 13.26 -7.39
N VAL A 219 -0.01 12.54 -6.74
CA VAL A 219 -1.39 13.04 -6.55
C VAL A 219 -1.40 14.44 -5.92
N GLU A 220 -0.52 14.70 -4.96
CA GLU A 220 -0.37 16.01 -4.31
C GLU A 220 0.09 17.10 -5.28
N SER A 221 1.05 16.81 -6.17
CA SER A 221 1.47 17.77 -7.20
C SER A 221 0.37 18.05 -8.23
N THR A 222 -0.48 17.06 -8.55
CA THR A 222 -1.62 17.24 -9.46
C THR A 222 -2.73 18.09 -8.82
N ALA A 223 -2.95 17.96 -7.51
CA ALA A 223 -3.89 18.78 -6.75
C ALA A 223 -3.36 20.21 -6.50
N ALA A 224 -2.05 20.36 -6.25
CA ALA A 224 -1.41 21.67 -6.09
C ALA A 224 -1.43 22.50 -7.39
N ALA A 225 -1.29 21.86 -8.55
CA ALA A 225 -1.44 22.53 -9.85
C ALA A 225 -2.90 22.99 -10.10
N GLN A 226 -3.90 22.29 -9.55
CA GLN A 226 -5.30 22.73 -9.57
C GLN A 226 -5.50 24.04 -8.80
N LEU A 227 -4.88 24.18 -7.61
CA LEU A 227 -4.93 25.41 -6.80
C LEU A 227 -4.29 26.62 -7.50
N LEU A 228 -3.10 26.43 -8.10
CA LEU A 228 -2.39 27.49 -8.83
C LEU A 228 -3.12 27.95 -10.10
N THR A 229 -3.87 27.06 -10.75
CA THR A 229 -4.66 27.38 -11.95
C THR A 229 -6.00 28.03 -11.62
N LEU A 230 -6.56 27.78 -10.42
CA LEU A 230 -7.71 28.52 -9.91
C LEU A 230 -7.33 29.95 -9.51
N GLU A 231 -6.16 30.15 -8.91
CA GLU A 231 -5.64 31.47 -8.54
C GLU A 231 -5.25 32.33 -9.76
N SER A 232 -4.89 31.73 -10.91
CA SER A 232 -4.54 32.47 -12.13
C SER A 232 -5.74 32.93 -12.97
N THR A 233 -6.99 32.56 -12.60
CA THR A 233 -8.20 33.03 -13.30
C THR A 233 -8.74 34.37 -12.81
N ALA A 234 -8.07 35.02 -11.85
CA ALA A 234 -8.39 36.39 -11.40
C ALA A 234 -7.46 37.43 -12.05
N ALA A 235 -7.92 37.97 -13.18
CA ALA A 235 -7.59 39.27 -13.78
C ALA A 235 -6.14 39.56 -14.25
N ALA A 236 -5.95 39.57 -15.57
CA ALA A 236 -5.30 40.65 -16.32
C ALA A 236 -5.70 40.59 -17.81
N GLN A 237 -6.12 41.70 -18.40
CA GLN A 237 -6.29 41.82 -19.85
C GLN A 237 -4.91 41.77 -20.54
N PRO A 238 -4.76 41.16 -21.72
CA PRO A 238 -3.46 41.03 -22.38
C PRO A 238 -3.06 42.31 -23.12
N ASP A 239 -1.78 42.68 -22.98
CA ASP A 239 -1.07 43.68 -23.78
C ASP A 239 -0.71 43.07 -25.14
N PRO A 240 -1.03 43.71 -26.30
CA PRO A 240 -0.81 43.11 -27.61
C PRO A 240 0.64 43.29 -28.04
N GLY A 241 1.52 42.40 -27.58
CA GLY A 241 2.91 42.46 -28.00
C GLY A 241 3.78 41.38 -27.38
N THR A 242 4.12 40.39 -28.21
CA THR A 242 5.23 39.44 -28.06
C THR A 242 5.06 38.22 -27.13
N TYR A 243 5.38 37.08 -27.75
CA TYR A 243 5.63 35.74 -27.18
C TYR A 243 4.42 34.96 -26.66
N ALA A 244 3.98 34.00 -27.47
CA ALA A 244 3.10 32.91 -27.05
C ALA A 244 3.94 31.79 -26.42
N PRO A 245 3.80 31.48 -25.13
CA PRO A 245 4.29 30.23 -24.59
C PRO A 245 3.25 29.13 -24.86
N VAL A 246 3.72 27.98 -25.34
CA VAL A 246 2.94 26.73 -25.41
C VAL A 246 2.63 26.30 -23.98
N LYS A 247 1.47 26.71 -23.44
CA LYS A 247 1.00 26.38 -22.08
C LYS A 247 -0.29 25.56 -22.03
N ASP A 248 -1.04 25.44 -23.14
CA ASP A 248 -2.41 24.91 -23.08
C ASP A 248 -2.52 23.37 -23.02
N GLU A 249 -1.55 22.60 -23.54
CA GLU A 249 -1.68 21.13 -23.59
C GLU A 249 -1.40 20.45 -22.23
N LYS A 250 -0.35 20.85 -21.51
CA LYS A 250 -0.01 20.28 -20.18
C LYS A 250 -1.08 20.57 -19.13
N GLU A 251 -1.66 21.78 -19.14
CA GLU A 251 -2.66 22.18 -18.14
C GLU A 251 -4.01 21.47 -18.36
N THR A 252 -4.36 21.22 -19.63
CA THR A 252 -5.58 20.49 -20.01
C THR A 252 -5.47 19.00 -19.66
N GLU A 253 -4.32 18.38 -19.92
CA GLU A 253 -4.06 16.98 -19.56
C GLU A 253 -4.08 16.76 -18.04
N LEU A 254 -3.48 17.68 -17.28
CA LEU A 254 -3.46 17.61 -15.83
C LEU A 254 -4.87 17.77 -15.24
N LYS A 255 -5.67 18.72 -15.74
CA LYS A 255 -7.07 18.91 -15.32
C LYS A 255 -7.94 17.69 -15.64
N GLN A 256 -7.76 17.07 -16.82
CA GLN A 256 -8.48 15.83 -17.18
C GLN A 256 -8.09 14.67 -16.26
N TYR A 257 -6.81 14.53 -15.95
CA TYR A 257 -6.33 13.47 -15.06
C TYR A 257 -6.79 13.67 -13.62
N THR A 258 -6.82 14.90 -13.11
CA THR A 258 -7.30 15.19 -11.74
C THR A 258 -8.81 14.98 -11.61
N ASN A 259 -9.61 15.40 -12.60
CA ASN A 259 -11.05 15.09 -12.61
C ASN A 259 -11.32 13.57 -12.67
N MET A 260 -10.42 12.80 -13.30
CA MET A 260 -10.48 11.33 -13.32
C MET A 260 -10.13 10.71 -11.96
N LEU A 261 -9.17 11.28 -11.21
CA LEU A 261 -8.81 10.85 -9.85
C LEU A 261 -9.94 11.10 -8.82
N GLU A 262 -10.80 12.10 -9.04
CA GLU A 262 -11.89 12.47 -8.13
C GLU A 262 -13.12 11.53 -8.20
N SER A 263 -13.29 10.73 -9.28
CA SER A 263 -14.57 10.04 -9.54
C SER A 263 -14.61 8.55 -9.18
N THR A 264 -13.49 7.83 -9.08
CA THR A 264 -13.38 6.45 -8.53
C THR A 264 -11.90 6.12 -8.26
N PRO A 265 -11.52 5.53 -7.10
CA PRO A 265 -10.12 5.21 -6.81
C PRO A 265 -9.59 4.17 -7.80
N ARG A 266 -8.46 4.45 -8.47
CA ARG A 266 -7.81 3.52 -9.42
C ARG A 266 -6.96 2.44 -8.76
N SER A 267 -6.69 2.57 -7.46
CA SER A 267 -5.92 1.61 -6.67
C SER A 267 -6.31 1.65 -5.18
N PRO A 268 -6.00 0.59 -4.40
CA PRO A 268 -6.11 0.65 -2.95
C PRO A 268 -5.26 1.77 -2.37
N GLY A 269 -5.74 2.45 -1.31
CA GLY A 269 -4.97 3.49 -0.63
C GLY A 269 -5.42 4.93 -0.92
N MET A 270 -6.24 5.16 -1.97
CA MET A 270 -6.53 6.52 -2.45
C MET A 270 -7.74 7.21 -1.78
N LYS A 271 -8.86 6.50 -1.59
CA LYS A 271 -10.15 7.14 -1.20
C LYS A 271 -10.38 7.26 0.31
N TYR A 272 -9.91 6.28 1.08
CA TYR A 272 -10.15 6.22 2.51
C TYR A 272 -8.86 6.55 3.25
N ARG A 273 -8.93 7.28 4.37
CA ARG A 273 -7.78 7.43 5.26
C ARG A 273 -7.38 6.04 5.77
N HIS A 274 -6.28 5.54 5.25
CA HIS A 274 -5.62 4.35 5.78
C HIS A 274 -4.65 4.80 6.88
N TYR A 275 -4.49 4.00 7.94
CA TYR A 275 -3.47 4.18 8.99
C TYR A 275 -3.70 5.29 10.04
N ALA A 276 -4.95 5.56 10.44
CA ALA A 276 -5.21 6.33 11.65
C ALA A 276 -5.36 5.38 12.86
N PRO A 277 -4.45 5.37 13.85
CA PRO A 277 -4.73 4.70 15.11
C PRO A 277 -5.99 5.30 15.75
N ARG A 278 -6.65 4.52 16.63
CA ARG A 278 -7.76 5.07 17.44
C ARG A 278 -7.30 6.23 18.32
N THR A 279 -6.05 6.13 18.79
CA THR A 279 -5.39 7.20 19.53
C THR A 279 -5.04 8.35 18.57
N PRO A 280 -5.32 9.62 18.92
CA PRO A 280 -4.91 10.76 18.12
C PRO A 280 -3.41 10.73 17.79
N LEU A 281 -3.08 10.90 16.51
CA LEU A 281 -1.70 10.92 16.00
C LEU A 281 -1.33 12.32 15.52
N CYS A 282 -0.11 12.76 15.85
CA CYS A 282 0.48 13.99 15.35
C CYS A 282 1.87 13.68 14.77
N ILE A 283 2.29 14.41 13.75
CA ILE A 283 3.61 14.29 13.13
C ILE A 283 4.42 15.55 13.46
N ALA A 284 5.65 15.36 13.92
CA ALA A 284 6.63 16.42 14.15
C ALA A 284 7.74 16.33 13.08
N GLU A 285 7.63 17.11 12.03
CA GLU A 285 8.59 17.08 10.91
C GLU A 285 9.86 17.88 11.22
N GLY A 286 10.96 17.62 10.50
CA GLY A 286 12.17 18.44 10.64
C GLY A 286 13.36 17.84 9.92
N ASN A 287 14.11 18.70 9.23
CA ASN A 287 15.25 18.29 8.40
C ASN A 287 16.49 17.89 9.23
N THR A 288 16.49 18.15 10.53
CA THR A 288 17.55 17.75 11.46
C THR A 288 16.95 17.08 12.69
N ALA A 289 17.71 16.21 13.36
CA ALA A 289 17.27 15.57 14.59
C ALA A 289 16.95 16.58 15.68
N ALA A 290 17.71 17.68 15.78
CA ALA A 290 17.42 18.77 16.70
C ALA A 290 16.07 19.45 16.40
N ALA A 291 15.75 19.71 15.13
CA ALA A 291 14.47 20.31 14.76
C ALA A 291 13.30 19.37 15.09
N ARG A 292 13.43 18.07 14.78
CA ARG A 292 12.43 17.06 15.14
C ARG A 292 12.25 16.94 16.64
N SER A 293 13.35 16.84 17.38
CA SER A 293 13.36 16.75 18.85
C SER A 293 12.66 17.94 19.51
N ASN A 294 12.97 19.17 19.08
CA ASN A 294 12.35 20.38 19.61
C ASN A 294 10.84 20.42 19.36
N ARG A 295 10.38 20.03 18.17
CA ARG A 295 8.94 19.98 17.85
C ARG A 295 8.22 18.87 18.60
N LEU A 296 8.85 17.68 18.73
CA LEU A 296 8.33 16.60 19.56
C LEU A 296 8.16 17.05 21.02
N LEU A 297 9.17 17.72 21.59
CA LEU A 297 9.10 18.24 22.95
C LEU A 297 7.92 19.20 23.13
N GLN A 298 7.73 20.14 22.20
CA GLN A 298 6.59 21.07 22.24
C GLN A 298 5.25 20.34 22.21
N GLN A 299 5.09 19.34 21.33
CA GLN A 299 3.86 18.56 21.22
C GLN A 299 3.60 17.70 22.46
N VAL A 300 4.63 17.07 23.03
CA VAL A 300 4.54 16.27 24.26
C VAL A 300 4.11 17.12 25.44
N LEU A 301 4.75 18.28 25.63
CA LEU A 301 4.41 19.21 26.70
C LEU A 301 2.98 19.73 26.58
N ALA A 302 2.54 20.06 25.36
CA ALA A 302 1.16 20.46 25.11
C ALA A 302 0.16 19.34 25.43
N ALA A 303 0.42 18.10 24.98
CA ALA A 303 -0.45 16.96 25.25
C ALA A 303 -0.57 16.68 26.76
N ILE A 304 0.52 16.78 27.51
CA ILE A 304 0.50 16.55 28.96
C ILE A 304 -0.18 17.69 29.71
N ALA A 305 -0.03 18.94 29.24
CA ALA A 305 -0.80 20.07 29.78
C ALA A 305 -2.31 19.88 29.60
N GLU A 306 -2.73 19.15 28.56
CA GLU A 306 -4.12 18.73 28.34
C GLU A 306 -4.52 17.45 29.12
N GLY A 307 -3.65 16.93 29.98
CA GLY A 307 -3.90 15.72 30.78
C GLY A 307 -3.80 14.41 30.00
N LYS A 308 -3.13 14.40 28.84
CA LYS A 308 -2.95 13.19 28.02
C LYS A 308 -1.62 12.49 28.33
N THR A 309 -1.55 11.21 27.96
CA THR A 309 -0.33 10.40 28.02
C THR A 309 0.22 10.17 26.60
N PRO A 310 1.24 10.94 26.16
CA PRO A 310 1.78 10.81 24.82
C PRO A 310 2.71 9.59 24.70
N ALA A 311 2.64 8.93 23.54
CA ALA A 311 3.65 7.95 23.10
C ALA A 311 4.41 8.52 21.91
N ILE A 312 5.71 8.26 21.83
CA ILE A 312 6.60 8.85 20.81
C ILE A 312 7.20 7.73 19.96
N PHE A 313 7.10 7.88 18.64
CA PHE A 313 7.81 7.08 17.66
C PHE A 313 8.80 8.00 16.93
N ALA A 314 10.09 7.78 17.13
CA ALA A 314 11.14 8.57 16.50
C ALA A 314 12.45 7.74 16.40
N SER A 315 13.37 8.17 15.54
CA SER A 315 14.71 7.56 15.45
C SER A 315 15.49 7.73 16.75
N ARG A 316 16.44 6.82 17.04
CA ARG A 316 17.35 6.93 18.21
C ARG A 316 18.01 8.31 18.32
N GLU A 317 18.55 8.80 17.21
CA GLU A 317 19.17 10.14 17.14
C GLU A 317 18.22 11.25 17.63
N THR A 318 16.93 11.15 17.28
CA THR A 318 15.93 12.13 17.68
C THR A 318 15.52 11.95 19.15
N THR A 319 15.36 10.70 19.62
CA THR A 319 14.99 10.39 21.01
C THR A 319 16.11 10.73 21.99
N ASP A 320 17.38 10.54 21.60
CA ASP A 320 18.53 10.85 22.44
C ASP A 320 18.61 12.37 22.70
N LEU A 321 18.44 13.17 21.65
CA LEU A 321 18.33 14.63 21.78
C LEU A 321 17.10 15.06 22.58
N LEU A 322 15.97 14.36 22.41
CA LEU A 322 14.77 14.64 23.19
C LEU A 322 15.02 14.39 24.68
N GLN A 323 15.65 13.27 25.03
CA GLN A 323 15.99 12.90 26.40
C GLN A 323 16.87 13.96 27.08
N THR A 324 17.81 14.56 26.36
CA THR A 324 18.67 15.63 26.89
C THR A 324 17.93 16.94 27.11
N ASN A 325 16.80 17.16 26.41
CA ASN A 325 16.05 18.41 26.43
C ASN A 325 14.76 18.33 27.27
N LEU A 326 14.49 17.19 27.94
CA LEU A 326 13.34 17.05 28.82
C LEU A 326 13.45 17.95 30.05
N PRO A 327 12.31 18.39 30.62
CA PRO A 327 12.29 19.03 31.94
C PRO A 327 12.94 18.15 33.01
N ALA A 328 13.49 18.79 34.05
CA ALA A 328 14.10 18.06 35.17
C ALA A 328 13.10 17.07 35.81
N GLY A 329 13.56 15.84 36.07
CA GLY A 329 12.76 14.77 36.66
C GLY A 329 11.91 13.97 35.65
N TRP A 330 11.98 14.31 34.36
CA TRP A 330 11.29 13.58 33.31
C TRP A 330 12.24 12.64 32.60
N HIS A 331 11.74 11.45 32.26
CA HIS A 331 12.49 10.41 31.55
C HIS A 331 11.63 9.80 30.47
N LEU A 332 12.20 9.55 29.29
CA LEU A 332 11.60 8.71 28.28
C LEU A 332 11.79 7.25 28.69
N GLN A 333 10.68 6.53 28.80
CA GLN A 333 10.72 5.08 28.84
C GLN A 333 10.79 4.57 27.40
N VAL A 334 11.97 4.12 26.98
CA VAL A 334 12.16 3.54 25.65
C VAL A 334 11.84 2.05 25.71
N GLY A 335 10.81 1.62 24.99
CA GLY A 335 10.57 0.18 24.79
C GLY A 335 11.71 -0.41 23.97
N SER A 336 12.33 -1.49 24.46
CA SER A 336 13.40 -2.18 23.73
C SER A 336 12.83 -2.81 22.45
N GLU A 337 13.58 -2.69 21.35
CA GLU A 337 13.22 -3.25 20.03
C GLU A 337 13.18 -4.79 19.99
N ASN A 338 13.46 -5.47 21.10
CA ASN A 338 13.38 -6.91 21.24
C ASN A 338 13.30 -7.24 22.73
N GLU A 339 12.10 -7.36 23.31
CA GLU A 339 11.93 -8.20 24.50
C GLU A 339 10.46 -8.59 24.68
N ASN A 340 10.25 -9.88 24.48
CA ASN A 340 9.02 -10.60 24.76
C ASN A 340 8.97 -10.87 26.28
N THR A 341 8.94 -9.82 27.09
CA THR A 341 8.91 -9.93 28.56
C THR A 341 7.60 -9.30 29.07
N PRO A 342 6.74 -10.05 29.79
CA PRO A 342 5.54 -9.48 30.39
C PRO A 342 5.95 -8.39 31.37
N ALA A 343 5.22 -7.27 31.37
CA ALA A 343 5.34 -6.27 32.41
C ALA A 343 5.02 -6.94 33.77
N GLU A 344 6.04 -7.12 34.61
CA GLU A 344 5.82 -7.32 36.03
C GLU A 344 5.31 -6.00 36.61
N GLU A 345 4.14 -6.05 37.21
CA GLU A 345 3.56 -4.97 38.01
C GLU A 345 4.47 -4.68 39.20
N SER A 346 4.88 -3.42 39.33
CA SER A 346 5.33 -2.83 40.60
C SER A 346 4.85 -1.39 40.70
#